data_AF-A0A199VKC8-F1
#
_entry.id   AF-A0A199VKC8-F1
#
_cell.length_a   1.000
_cell.length_b   1.000
_cell.length_c   1.000
_cell.angle_alpha   90.00
_cell.angle_beta   90.00
_cell.angle_gamma   90.00
#
_symmetry.space_group_name_H-M   'P 1'
#
loop_
_entity.id
_entity.type
_entity.pdbx_description
1 polymer ?
#
loop_
_entity_poly.entity_id
_entity_poly.type
_entity_poly.pdbx_seq_one_letter_code
_entity_poly.pdbx_strand_id
1 'polypeptide(L)'
;MALSSPSPVLFIFLLIFSLPMAYAYPAKGHQNNPNKNHGVATHNYRDALSKSILFFEGQRSGKLPPSQRMSWRRDSGLSDGSTMHVDLVGGYYDAGDNVKFGFPMAFTTTMLSWSVLEFGGLMKGEIVNAKEAIRWGTDYLLKATAHPDTIYVQVGDANKDHACWERPEDMDTPRTVFKIDSSSPGTEVAAETAAALASASLVFRRSDPSYSKLLLRRAISVFEFADKHRGSYSDGLNNVVCPFYCSYSGYQDELLWGAAWLHRATRDPTYLSYIEVNGQTLGADETDNTFGWDNKHVGARILLSKAFLVQNVKSLHDYKGHADNFICSLYLSFSKQTVSCGGVSVTPQKLRSIAKRQVDYLLGENPMGISYMVGYGAHFPERVHHRGSSLPSVASHPAPIGCSTGFAVLGSSAPNPNLLIGAVVGGPDAIDRFPDQRSDYEHSEPATYINAPLVGALAYLAHSYGQL
;
A
#
# COMPACT_ATOMS: atom_id res chain seq x y z
N MET A 1 10.87 -2.00 14.87
CA MET A 1 9.85 -3.06 14.92
C MET A 1 8.87 -2.76 13.81
N ALA A 2 8.76 -3.60 12.78
CA ALA A 2 7.60 -3.45 11.88
C ALA A 2 6.38 -4.02 12.58
N LEU A 3 5.21 -3.45 12.28
CA LEU A 3 3.92 -3.97 12.68
C LEU A 3 3.82 -5.44 12.27
N SER A 4 3.95 -6.33 13.26
CA SER A 4 3.58 -7.74 13.11
C SER A 4 2.07 -7.79 12.90
N SER A 5 1.65 -7.84 11.64
CA SER A 5 0.25 -7.93 11.19
C SER A 5 -0.71 -6.90 11.79
N PRO A 6 -1.07 -5.83 11.05
CA PRO A 6 -2.38 -5.21 11.23
C PRO A 6 -3.46 -6.27 11.39
N SER A 7 -4.37 -6.07 12.34
CA SER A 7 -5.50 -6.97 12.62
C SER A 7 -6.10 -7.48 11.29
N PRO A 8 -6.43 -8.78 11.14
CA PRO A 8 -6.85 -9.41 9.87
C PRO A 8 -8.02 -8.70 9.15
N VAL A 9 -8.70 -7.79 9.84
CA VAL A 9 -9.69 -6.83 9.37
C VAL A 9 -9.17 -5.91 8.26
N LEU A 10 -7.88 -5.55 8.24
CA LEU A 10 -7.34 -4.52 7.35
C LEU A 10 -6.79 -5.01 5.99
N PHE A 11 -6.42 -6.29 5.85
CA PHE A 11 -5.80 -6.79 4.61
C PHE A 11 -6.79 -7.38 3.60
N ILE A 12 -8.04 -7.57 4.01
CA ILE A 12 -9.11 -8.15 3.19
C ILE A 12 -9.67 -7.15 2.14
N PHE A 13 -9.27 -5.86 2.21
CA PHE A 13 -9.96 -4.76 1.53
C PHE A 13 -9.86 -4.70 0.00
N LEU A 14 -8.77 -5.12 -0.64
CA LEU A 14 -8.64 -4.98 -2.11
C LEU A 14 -8.94 -6.24 -2.92
N LEU A 15 -8.85 -7.42 -2.30
CA LEU A 15 -9.04 -8.69 -2.99
C LEU A 15 -10.52 -8.96 -3.29
N ILE A 16 -11.42 -8.34 -2.53
CA ILE A 16 -12.87 -8.44 -2.72
C ILE A 16 -13.37 -7.64 -3.94
N PHE A 17 -12.77 -6.49 -4.26
CA PHE A 17 -13.30 -5.59 -5.31
C PHE A 17 -12.68 -5.80 -6.70
N SER A 18 -11.63 -6.60 -6.84
CA SER A 18 -10.91 -6.83 -8.10
C SER A 18 -11.44 -7.99 -8.94
N LEU A 19 -12.39 -8.78 -8.42
CA LEU A 19 -13.13 -9.79 -9.20
C LEU A 19 -14.01 -9.12 -10.26
N PRO A 20 -13.99 -9.62 -11.50
CA PRO A 20 -14.62 -8.91 -12.60
C PRO A 20 -16.15 -8.88 -12.52
N MET A 21 -16.68 -7.69 -12.80
CA MET A 21 -18.00 -7.51 -13.42
C MET A 21 -18.04 -8.20 -14.78
N ALA A 22 -18.10 -9.52 -14.82
CA ALA A 22 -18.28 -10.30 -16.04
C ALA A 22 -19.75 -10.73 -16.20
N TYR A 23 -20.71 -9.82 -15.95
CA TYR A 23 -22.13 -9.95 -16.37
C TYR A 23 -22.84 -8.59 -16.48
N ALA A 24 -22.13 -7.54 -16.89
CA ALA A 24 -22.77 -6.34 -17.41
C ALA A 24 -22.75 -6.41 -18.94
N TYR A 25 -23.80 -6.97 -19.54
CA TYR A 25 -24.07 -6.83 -20.97
C TYR A 25 -23.97 -5.34 -21.37
N PRO A 26 -23.54 -5.01 -22.60
CA PRO A 26 -23.67 -3.66 -23.10
C PRO A 26 -25.16 -3.35 -23.18
N ALA A 27 -25.66 -2.55 -22.24
CA ALA A 27 -26.99 -1.99 -22.35
C ALA A 27 -27.01 -1.14 -23.63
N LYS A 28 -27.63 -1.68 -24.68
CA LYS A 28 -28.08 -0.89 -25.83
C LYS A 28 -28.84 0.32 -25.26
N GLY A 29 -28.56 1.48 -25.86
CA GLY A 29 -28.89 2.81 -25.33
C GLY A 29 -30.18 2.86 -24.51
N HIS A 30 -30.02 3.16 -23.22
CA HIS A 30 -31.14 3.48 -22.36
C HIS A 30 -30.99 4.93 -21.88
N GLN A 31 -32.04 5.69 -22.17
CA GLN A 31 -32.31 7.04 -21.72
C GLN A 31 -32.05 7.19 -20.21
N ASN A 32 -31.55 8.37 -19.83
CA ASN A 32 -31.41 8.82 -18.44
C ASN A 32 -32.67 8.51 -17.62
N ASN A 33 -32.59 7.53 -16.72
CA ASN A 33 -33.61 7.27 -15.73
C ASN A 33 -33.05 7.65 -14.34
N PRO A 34 -33.57 8.68 -13.66
CA PRO A 34 -32.96 9.24 -12.45
C PRO A 34 -33.18 8.40 -11.18
N ASN A 35 -33.87 7.26 -11.25
CA ASN A 35 -34.15 6.41 -10.08
C ASN A 35 -33.24 5.16 -10.03
N LYS A 36 -31.94 5.36 -9.75
CA LYS A 36 -31.16 4.30 -9.07
C LYS A 36 -31.39 4.48 -7.57
N ASN A 37 -32.05 3.50 -6.95
CA ASN A 37 -32.14 3.40 -5.48
C ASN A 37 -30.74 3.20 -4.91
N HIS A 38 -30.05 4.30 -4.61
CA HIS A 38 -28.85 4.26 -3.80
C HIS A 38 -29.27 3.87 -2.38
N GLY A 39 -28.61 2.87 -1.80
CA GLY A 39 -28.77 2.62 -0.36
C GLY A 39 -28.38 3.87 0.44
N VAL A 40 -28.97 4.08 1.60
CA VAL A 40 -28.57 5.20 2.48
C VAL A 40 -27.17 4.93 3.01
N ALA A 41 -26.22 5.83 2.77
CA ALA A 41 -24.87 5.73 3.31
C ALA A 41 -24.86 6.15 4.78
N THR A 42 -24.26 5.33 5.65
CA THR A 42 -24.02 5.66 7.06
C THR A 42 -22.78 6.53 7.24
N HIS A 43 -21.86 6.48 6.28
CA HIS A 43 -20.58 7.19 6.28
C HIS A 43 -20.39 8.06 5.03
N ASN A 44 -19.62 9.14 5.16
CA ASN A 44 -19.17 9.96 4.04
C ASN A 44 -17.86 9.41 3.45
N TYR A 45 -17.97 8.37 2.63
CA TYR A 45 -16.83 7.74 1.96
C TYR A 45 -16.08 8.70 1.02
N ARG A 46 -16.73 9.72 0.45
CA ARG A 46 -16.04 10.75 -0.35
C ARG A 46 -15.05 11.54 0.51
N ASP A 47 -15.46 11.94 1.71
CA ASP A 47 -14.60 12.63 2.65
C ASP A 47 -13.45 11.72 3.11
N ALA A 48 -13.76 10.48 3.50
CA ALA A 48 -12.75 9.48 3.85
C ALA A 48 -11.76 9.23 2.70
N LEU A 49 -12.21 9.16 1.44
CA LEU A 49 -11.34 8.98 0.27
C LEU A 49 -10.35 10.14 0.14
N SER A 50 -10.86 11.36 0.22
CA SER A 50 -10.05 12.58 0.09
C SER A 50 -8.99 12.66 1.18
N LYS A 51 -9.36 12.29 2.42
CA LYS A 51 -8.44 12.20 3.56
C LYS A 51 -7.41 11.09 3.40
N SER A 52 -7.84 9.88 3.00
CA SER A 52 -6.94 8.74 2.78
C SER A 52 -5.87 9.03 1.73
N ILE A 53 -6.17 9.85 0.71
CA ILE A 53 -5.18 10.30 -0.28
C ILE A 53 -4.29 11.40 0.30
N LEU A 54 -4.85 12.33 1.08
CA LEU A 54 -4.10 13.42 1.73
C LEU A 54 -3.03 12.90 2.69
N PHE A 55 -3.27 11.77 3.37
CA PHE A 55 -2.30 11.10 4.25
C PHE A 55 -0.92 10.93 3.60
N PHE A 56 -0.86 10.54 2.32
CA PHE A 56 0.41 10.34 1.61
C PHE A 56 1.23 11.63 1.54
N GLU A 57 0.60 12.81 1.50
CA GLU A 57 1.34 14.07 1.56
C GLU A 57 2.02 14.31 2.91
N GLY A 58 1.46 13.76 3.99
CA GLY A 58 2.05 13.74 5.32
C GLY A 58 3.27 12.83 5.42
N GLN A 59 3.41 11.84 4.52
CA GLN A 59 4.53 10.88 4.49
C GLN A 59 5.65 11.27 3.52
N ARG A 60 5.50 12.32 2.69
CA ARG A 60 6.49 12.67 1.66
C ARG A 60 7.86 12.99 2.27
N SER A 61 8.94 12.37 1.81
CA SER A 61 10.33 12.80 2.06
C SER A 61 10.83 13.64 0.88
N GLY A 62 11.86 14.45 1.08
CA GLY A 62 12.48 15.27 0.03
C GLY A 62 11.93 16.68 -0.07
N LYS A 63 12.13 17.30 -1.22
CA LYS A 63 11.65 18.65 -1.52
C LYS A 63 10.17 18.64 -1.87
N LEU A 64 9.34 19.27 -1.05
CA LEU A 64 7.89 19.28 -1.21
C LEU A 64 7.46 20.20 -2.36
N PRO A 65 6.39 19.84 -3.11
CA PRO A 65 5.90 20.67 -4.20
C PRO A 65 5.16 21.90 -3.64
N PRO A 66 5.09 23.02 -4.39
CA PRO A 66 4.29 24.18 -4.00
C PRO A 66 2.79 23.88 -3.79
N SER A 67 2.30 22.79 -4.40
CA SER A 67 0.93 22.30 -4.26
C SER A 67 0.70 21.42 -3.02
N GLN A 68 1.69 21.28 -2.12
CA GLN A 68 1.57 20.53 -0.87
C GLN A 68 0.41 21.07 -0.01
N ARG A 69 -0.53 20.18 0.34
CA ARG A 69 -1.73 20.48 1.14
C ARG A 69 -1.49 20.23 2.63
N MET A 70 -0.65 19.25 2.99
CA MET A 70 -0.29 18.99 4.39
C MET A 70 0.70 20.06 4.90
N SER A 71 0.16 21.21 5.31
CA SER A 71 0.90 22.47 5.47
C SER A 71 1.84 22.54 6.68
N TRP A 72 1.82 21.56 7.57
CA TRP A 72 2.75 21.47 8.70
C TRP A 72 4.07 20.75 8.34
N ARG A 73 4.12 20.03 7.20
CA ARG A 73 5.34 19.41 6.67
C ARG A 73 6.22 20.43 5.93
N ARG A 74 7.54 20.23 5.93
CA ARG A 74 8.51 20.96 5.10
C ARG A 74 9.49 20.00 4.44
N ASP A 75 10.40 20.57 3.65
CA ASP A 75 11.48 19.85 2.99
C ASP A 75 12.35 19.11 4.01
N SER A 76 12.64 17.83 3.75
CA SER A 76 13.44 16.96 4.62
C SER A 76 14.23 15.93 3.81
N GLY A 77 15.25 15.29 4.40
CA GLY A 77 16.02 14.24 3.72
C GLY A 77 16.69 14.70 2.40
N LEU A 78 17.11 15.96 2.33
CA LEU A 78 17.61 16.60 1.11
C LEU A 78 19.02 16.13 0.68
N SER A 79 19.69 15.36 1.51
CA SER A 79 21.02 14.79 1.25
C SER A 79 20.98 13.28 1.02
N ASP A 80 19.79 12.67 0.94
CA ASP A 80 19.61 11.23 0.71
C ASP A 80 20.35 10.78 -0.56
N GLY A 81 21.27 9.82 -0.41
CA GLY A 81 22.06 9.29 -1.53
C GLY A 81 23.44 9.92 -1.73
N SER A 82 23.68 11.10 -1.14
CA SER A 82 24.90 11.89 -1.40
C SER A 82 26.21 11.18 -1.06
N THR A 83 26.23 10.38 0.01
CA THR A 83 27.40 9.56 0.42
C THR A 83 27.74 8.45 -0.57
N MET A 84 26.77 8.04 -1.39
CA MET A 84 26.91 7.04 -2.46
C MET A 84 27.02 7.69 -3.85
N HIS A 85 27.15 9.03 -3.92
CA HIS A 85 27.17 9.81 -5.16
C HIS A 85 25.94 9.60 -6.06
N VAL A 86 24.77 9.41 -5.45
CA VAL A 86 23.48 9.28 -6.13
C VAL A 86 22.44 10.24 -5.55
N ASP A 87 21.41 10.55 -6.33
CA ASP A 87 20.23 11.29 -5.83
C ASP A 87 19.15 10.28 -5.42
N LEU A 88 18.91 10.18 -4.11
CA LEU A 88 17.80 9.41 -3.55
C LEU A 88 16.81 10.32 -2.80
N VAL A 89 16.82 11.64 -3.04
CA VAL A 89 15.85 12.57 -2.43
C VAL A 89 14.45 12.29 -2.96
N GLY A 90 13.44 12.27 -2.08
CA GLY A 90 12.05 11.96 -2.43
C GLY A 90 11.54 10.68 -1.76
N GLY A 91 10.42 10.16 -2.27
CA GLY A 91 9.79 8.95 -1.76
C GLY A 91 8.98 9.18 -0.49
N TYR A 92 8.58 8.11 0.17
CA TYR A 92 7.79 8.17 1.39
C TYR A 92 8.60 7.72 2.61
N TYR A 93 8.43 8.41 3.73
CA TYR A 93 8.70 7.78 5.02
C TYR A 93 7.67 6.69 5.27
N ASP A 94 8.12 5.58 5.82
CA ASP A 94 7.36 4.34 5.85
C ASP A 94 6.11 4.42 6.75
N ALA A 95 6.32 4.86 7.99
CA ALA A 95 5.31 4.86 9.04
C ALA A 95 5.42 6.10 9.94
N GLY A 96 5.58 5.92 11.26
CA GLY A 96 5.82 7.00 12.22
C GLY A 96 7.26 7.51 12.27
N ASP A 97 8.15 6.87 11.52
CA ASP A 97 9.59 7.07 11.45
C ASP A 97 10.04 7.90 10.26
N ASN A 98 11.36 8.12 10.14
CA ASN A 98 11.92 8.86 9.00
C ASN A 98 12.81 7.97 8.12
N VAL A 99 12.63 6.65 8.19
CA VAL A 99 13.30 5.68 7.32
C VAL A 99 12.51 5.51 6.03
N LYS A 100 13.22 5.32 4.92
CA LYS A 100 12.61 4.93 3.64
C LYS A 100 12.88 3.47 3.39
N PHE A 101 11.96 2.60 3.80
CA PHE A 101 12.00 1.18 3.50
C PHE A 101 11.44 0.92 2.10
N GLY A 102 12.29 0.44 1.19
CA GLY A 102 11.95 0.28 -0.23
C GLY A 102 10.90 -0.81 -0.47
N PHE A 103 10.92 -1.89 0.30
CA PHE A 103 10.00 -3.01 0.13
C PHE A 103 8.52 -2.65 0.39
N PRO A 104 8.14 -2.16 1.58
CA PRO A 104 6.76 -1.68 1.82
C PRO A 104 6.38 -0.45 0.98
N MET A 105 7.34 0.40 0.60
CA MET A 105 7.07 1.55 -0.29
C MET A 105 6.72 1.10 -1.73
N ALA A 106 7.41 0.08 -2.24
CA ALA A 106 7.09 -0.52 -3.52
C ALA A 106 5.68 -1.13 -3.48
N PHE A 107 5.37 -1.92 -2.44
CA PHE A 107 4.03 -2.47 -2.24
C PHE A 107 2.94 -1.39 -2.16
N THR A 108 3.16 -0.34 -1.36
CA THR A 108 2.29 0.85 -1.30
C THR A 108 1.99 1.40 -2.69
N THR A 109 3.04 1.56 -3.50
CA THR A 109 2.94 2.12 -4.85
C THR A 109 2.17 1.20 -5.79
N THR A 110 2.37 -0.12 -5.69
CA THR A 110 1.59 -1.13 -6.41
C THR A 110 0.12 -1.07 -6.01
N MET A 111 -0.20 -0.97 -4.72
CA MET A 111 -1.58 -0.97 -4.23
C MET A 111 -2.34 0.32 -4.57
N LEU A 112 -1.67 1.48 -4.53
CA LEU A 112 -2.24 2.74 -5.04
C LEU A 112 -2.50 2.65 -6.55
N SER A 113 -1.55 2.11 -7.31
CA SER A 113 -1.69 1.93 -8.75
C SER A 113 -2.85 0.98 -9.08
N TRP A 114 -2.96 -0.14 -8.35
CA TRP A 114 -4.06 -1.09 -8.53
C TRP A 114 -5.41 -0.44 -8.19
N SER A 115 -5.49 0.33 -7.09
CA SER A 115 -6.69 1.10 -6.72
C SER A 115 -7.14 2.04 -7.83
N VAL A 116 -6.21 2.76 -8.45
CA VAL A 116 -6.49 3.67 -9.57
C VAL A 116 -6.85 2.92 -10.85
N LEU A 117 -6.24 1.77 -11.13
CA LEU A 117 -6.58 0.96 -12.30
C LEU A 117 -7.98 0.37 -12.23
N GLU A 118 -8.44 -0.01 -11.04
CA GLU A 118 -9.75 -0.61 -10.83
C GLU A 118 -10.85 0.43 -10.64
N PHE A 119 -10.59 1.49 -9.86
CA PHE A 119 -11.62 2.44 -9.42
C PHE A 119 -11.34 3.89 -9.80
N GLY A 120 -10.25 4.18 -10.52
CA GLY A 120 -9.87 5.55 -10.86
C GLY A 120 -10.90 6.30 -11.71
N GLY A 121 -11.67 5.56 -12.54
CA GLY A 121 -12.81 6.14 -13.28
C GLY A 121 -13.95 6.63 -12.39
N LEU A 122 -13.99 6.19 -11.13
CA LEU A 122 -15.00 6.57 -10.12
C LEU A 122 -14.55 7.74 -9.23
N MET A 123 -13.24 8.00 -9.14
CA MET A 123 -12.66 8.97 -8.18
C MET A 123 -12.95 10.45 -8.48
N LYS A 124 -13.54 10.78 -9.63
CA LYS A 124 -13.81 12.16 -10.07
C LYS A 124 -12.57 13.06 -9.91
N GLY A 125 -12.64 14.14 -9.13
CA GLY A 125 -11.52 15.06 -8.90
C GLY A 125 -10.35 14.43 -8.15
N GLU A 126 -10.59 13.44 -7.28
CA GLU A 126 -9.55 12.80 -6.48
C GLU A 126 -8.59 11.94 -7.31
N ILE A 127 -8.93 11.61 -8.57
CA ILE A 127 -8.03 10.87 -9.46
C ILE A 127 -6.70 11.61 -9.68
N VAL A 128 -6.72 12.95 -9.64
CA VAL A 128 -5.50 13.75 -9.81
C VAL A 128 -4.60 13.57 -8.59
N ASN A 129 -5.15 13.72 -7.38
CA ASN A 129 -4.40 13.54 -6.14
C ASN A 129 -3.89 12.10 -5.98
N ALA A 130 -4.71 11.10 -6.34
CA ALA A 130 -4.30 9.70 -6.31
C ALA A 130 -3.14 9.41 -7.29
N LYS A 131 -3.18 9.99 -8.49
CA LYS A 131 -2.07 9.89 -9.45
C LYS A 131 -0.81 10.60 -8.96
N GLU A 132 -0.92 11.76 -8.33
CA GLU A 132 0.23 12.43 -7.72
C GLU A 132 0.84 11.62 -6.57
N ALA A 133 0.02 10.92 -5.78
CA ALA A 133 0.51 10.00 -4.76
C ALA A 133 1.30 8.82 -5.38
N ILE A 134 0.82 8.24 -6.47
CA ILE A 134 1.55 7.19 -7.21
C ILE A 134 2.85 7.74 -7.79
N ARG A 135 2.79 8.91 -8.46
CA ARG A 135 3.94 9.53 -9.11
C ARG A 135 5.06 9.80 -8.11
N TRP A 136 4.73 10.27 -6.91
CA TRP A 136 5.72 10.52 -5.86
C TRP A 136 6.51 9.26 -5.46
N GLY A 137 5.81 8.12 -5.34
CA GLY A 137 6.43 6.81 -5.09
C GLY A 137 7.28 6.37 -6.27
N THR A 138 6.73 6.41 -7.49
CA THR A 138 7.45 5.94 -8.68
C THR A 138 8.65 6.80 -9.07
N ASP A 139 8.61 8.11 -8.84
CA ASP A 139 9.77 8.99 -9.07
C ASP A 139 10.95 8.58 -8.19
N TYR A 140 10.69 8.21 -6.93
CA TYR A 140 11.71 7.67 -6.05
C TYR A 140 12.19 6.28 -6.49
N LEU A 141 11.27 5.36 -6.83
CA LEU A 141 11.65 4.02 -7.28
C LEU A 141 12.47 4.06 -8.58
N LEU A 142 12.23 5.03 -9.47
CA LEU A 142 13.05 5.29 -10.65
C LEU A 142 14.46 5.77 -10.29
N LYS A 143 14.64 6.57 -9.23
CA LYS A 143 15.97 6.93 -8.72
C LYS A 143 16.67 5.72 -8.09
N ALA A 144 15.95 4.98 -7.25
CA ALA A 144 16.45 3.82 -6.52
C ALA A 144 16.91 2.66 -7.44
N THR A 145 16.43 2.63 -8.68
CA THR A 145 16.77 1.61 -9.68
C THR A 145 17.54 2.19 -10.88
N ALA A 146 18.10 3.39 -10.76
CA ALA A 146 18.71 4.11 -11.87
C ALA A 146 20.02 3.48 -12.38
N HIS A 147 20.72 2.76 -11.51
CA HIS A 147 22.01 2.14 -11.81
C HIS A 147 21.82 0.67 -12.23
N PRO A 148 22.43 0.21 -13.32
CA PRO A 148 22.37 -1.19 -13.73
C PRO A 148 22.87 -2.12 -12.61
N ASP A 149 22.23 -3.27 -12.46
CA ASP A 149 22.56 -4.32 -11.47
C ASP A 149 22.69 -3.84 -10.01
N THR A 150 22.07 -2.71 -9.68
CA THR A 150 22.04 -2.16 -8.32
C THR A 150 20.68 -1.56 -8.02
N ILE A 151 20.09 -1.95 -6.90
CA ILE A 151 18.82 -1.39 -6.42
C ILE A 151 19.02 -0.88 -5.00
N TYR A 152 18.73 0.39 -4.76
CA TYR A 152 18.76 1.00 -3.43
C TYR A 152 17.46 0.69 -2.69
N VAL A 153 17.55 -0.10 -1.63
CA VAL A 153 16.39 -0.68 -0.94
C VAL A 153 16.06 0.01 0.38
N GLN A 154 16.98 0.82 0.92
CA GLN A 154 16.72 1.56 2.15
C GLN A 154 17.58 2.83 2.24
N VAL A 155 16.98 3.91 2.78
CA VAL A 155 17.71 5.12 3.18
C VAL A 155 17.36 5.46 4.62
N GLY A 156 18.37 5.51 5.48
CA GLY A 156 18.24 5.62 6.94
C GLY A 156 18.70 4.35 7.65
N ASP A 157 19.56 4.50 8.65
CA ASP A 157 19.79 3.43 9.63
C ASP A 157 18.60 3.38 10.58
N ALA A 158 17.80 2.31 10.49
CA ALA A 158 16.55 2.20 11.23
C ALA A 158 16.75 2.19 12.75
N ASN A 159 17.83 1.57 13.25
CA ASN A 159 18.10 1.57 14.69
C ASN A 159 18.49 2.96 15.19
N LYS A 160 19.25 3.74 14.41
CA LYS A 160 19.60 5.12 14.76
C LYS A 160 18.42 6.07 14.64
N ASP A 161 17.62 5.94 13.59
CA ASP A 161 16.38 6.72 13.43
C ASP A 161 15.39 6.42 14.56
N HIS A 162 15.27 5.16 14.97
CA HIS A 162 14.36 4.74 16.04
C HIS A 162 14.86 5.07 17.44
N ALA A 163 16.17 5.32 17.59
CA ALA A 163 16.76 5.88 18.80
C ALA A 163 16.54 7.40 18.94
N CYS A 164 15.84 8.02 18.00
CA CYS A 164 15.51 9.45 17.98
C CYS A 164 14.02 9.71 17.81
N TRP A 165 13.55 10.78 18.46
CA TRP A 165 12.20 11.32 18.26
C TRP A 165 12.31 12.78 17.88
N GLU A 166 12.48 13.03 16.59
CA GLU A 166 12.70 14.36 16.02
C GLU A 166 11.88 14.56 14.76
N ARG A 167 11.74 15.82 14.32
CA ARG A 167 11.03 16.14 13.09
C ARG A 167 11.82 15.63 11.89
N PRO A 168 11.15 15.18 10.81
CA PRO A 168 11.86 14.85 9.57
C PRO A 168 12.77 16.00 9.08
N GLU A 169 12.34 17.24 9.28
CA GLU A 169 13.04 18.45 8.89
C GLU A 169 14.33 18.71 9.70
N ASP A 170 14.43 18.18 10.91
CA ASP A 170 15.55 18.41 11.83
C ASP A 170 16.52 17.23 11.91
N MET A 171 16.31 16.19 11.10
CA MET A 171 17.04 14.94 11.25
C MET A 171 18.55 15.11 11.25
N ASP A 172 19.20 14.59 12.29
CA ASP A 172 20.66 14.50 12.40
C ASP A 172 21.19 13.06 12.45
N THR A 173 20.29 12.07 12.39
CA THR A 173 20.65 10.65 12.36
C THR A 173 21.32 10.22 11.04
N PRO A 174 22.18 9.18 11.07
CA PRO A 174 22.79 8.65 9.86
C PRO A 174 21.77 8.19 8.81
N ARG A 175 21.76 8.86 7.66
CA ARG A 175 20.93 8.52 6.50
C ARG A 175 21.62 7.55 5.54
N THR A 176 22.20 6.48 6.11
CA THR A 176 22.95 5.44 5.38
C THR A 176 22.08 4.82 4.29
N VAL A 177 22.68 4.56 3.13
CA VAL A 177 22.01 3.95 1.98
C VAL A 177 22.38 2.49 1.91
N PHE A 178 21.38 1.62 1.82
CA PHE A 178 21.56 0.19 1.63
C PHE A 178 21.04 -0.23 0.26
N LYS A 179 21.73 -1.21 -0.34
CA LYS A 179 21.45 -1.68 -1.69
C LYS A 179 21.55 -3.19 -1.78
N ILE A 180 20.92 -3.72 -2.82
CA ILE A 180 21.12 -5.07 -3.32
C ILE A 180 21.79 -5.01 -4.69
N ASP A 181 22.54 -6.06 -5.02
CA ASP A 181 23.22 -6.24 -6.30
C ASP A 181 23.39 -7.73 -6.59
N SER A 182 24.11 -8.10 -7.65
CA SER A 182 24.31 -9.51 -8.02
C SER A 182 25.03 -10.34 -6.96
N SER A 183 25.78 -9.71 -6.04
CA SER A 183 26.53 -10.39 -4.98
C SER A 183 25.76 -10.50 -3.67
N SER A 184 24.83 -9.58 -3.43
CA SER A 184 23.88 -9.58 -2.31
C SER A 184 22.48 -9.35 -2.88
N PRO A 185 21.82 -10.42 -3.38
CA PRO A 185 20.53 -10.30 -4.05
C PRO A 185 19.42 -9.88 -3.09
N GLY A 186 18.28 -9.49 -3.67
CA GLY A 186 17.05 -9.18 -2.96
C GLY A 186 15.86 -9.28 -3.88
N THR A 187 15.47 -10.50 -4.18
CA THR A 187 14.51 -10.82 -5.23
C THR A 187 13.13 -10.24 -4.94
N GLU A 188 12.66 -10.35 -3.71
CA GLU A 188 11.37 -9.87 -3.22
C GLU A 188 11.20 -8.37 -3.43
N VAL A 189 12.11 -7.55 -2.89
CA VAL A 189 12.06 -6.09 -3.01
C VAL A 189 12.27 -5.63 -4.45
N ALA A 190 13.10 -6.32 -5.24
CA ALA A 190 13.27 -6.04 -6.65
C ALA A 190 12.00 -6.34 -7.45
N ALA A 191 11.41 -7.53 -7.27
CA ALA A 191 10.21 -7.95 -7.99
C ALA A 191 8.97 -7.13 -7.58
N GLU A 192 8.84 -6.74 -6.31
CA GLU A 192 7.79 -5.78 -5.88
C GLU A 192 8.03 -4.38 -6.48
N THR A 193 9.29 -3.92 -6.58
CA THR A 193 9.61 -2.67 -7.27
C THR A 193 9.24 -2.74 -8.75
N ALA A 194 9.48 -3.87 -9.41
CA ALA A 194 9.03 -4.09 -10.77
C ALA A 194 7.50 -4.08 -10.89
N ALA A 195 6.77 -4.72 -9.95
CA ALA A 195 5.31 -4.69 -9.89
C ALA A 195 4.76 -3.25 -9.74
N ALA A 196 5.39 -2.46 -8.87
CA ALA A 196 5.03 -1.05 -8.65
C ALA A 196 5.18 -0.21 -9.93
N LEU A 197 6.32 -0.32 -10.60
CA LEU A 197 6.61 0.41 -11.83
C LEU A 197 5.73 -0.09 -13.00
N ALA A 198 5.51 -1.40 -13.11
CA ALA A 198 4.67 -1.99 -14.15
C ALA A 198 3.20 -1.57 -13.99
N SER A 199 2.64 -1.66 -12.78
CA SER A 199 1.27 -1.26 -12.48
C SER A 199 1.07 0.26 -12.67
N ALA A 200 1.99 1.09 -12.20
CA ALA A 200 1.95 2.53 -12.42
C ALA A 200 2.07 2.91 -13.90
N SER A 201 2.84 2.16 -14.70
CA SER A 201 2.93 2.40 -16.15
C SER A 201 1.55 2.33 -16.82
N LEU A 202 0.66 1.47 -16.35
CA LEU A 202 -0.71 1.37 -16.84
C LEU A 202 -1.54 2.59 -16.45
N VAL A 203 -1.37 3.11 -15.22
CA VAL A 203 -2.09 4.30 -14.72
C VAL A 203 -1.78 5.53 -15.57
N PHE A 204 -0.50 5.73 -15.91
CA PHE A 204 -0.05 6.89 -16.68
C PHE A 204 -0.14 6.70 -18.20
N ARG A 205 -0.46 5.50 -18.70
CA ARG A 205 -0.45 5.16 -20.13
C ARG A 205 -1.11 6.18 -21.04
N ARG A 206 -2.22 6.77 -20.61
CA ARG A 206 -2.97 7.78 -21.38
C ARG A 206 -2.59 9.22 -21.03
N SER A 207 -2.41 9.52 -19.75
CA SER A 207 -2.19 10.90 -19.28
C SER A 207 -0.75 11.38 -19.42
N ASP A 208 0.22 10.46 -19.39
CA ASP A 208 1.64 10.75 -19.58
C ASP A 208 2.33 9.53 -20.24
N PRO A 209 2.21 9.38 -21.57
CA PRO A 209 2.74 8.22 -22.28
C PRO A 209 4.28 8.10 -22.21
N SER A 210 4.99 9.22 -22.10
CA SER A 210 6.45 9.23 -22.00
C SER A 210 6.91 8.67 -20.66
N TYR A 211 6.29 9.13 -19.56
CA TYR A 211 6.55 8.59 -18.23
C TYR A 211 6.12 7.12 -18.11
N SER A 212 4.96 6.75 -18.66
CA SER A 212 4.50 5.36 -18.72
C SER A 212 5.53 4.43 -19.38
N LYS A 213 6.12 4.83 -20.52
CA LYS A 213 7.16 4.06 -21.20
C LYS A 213 8.47 3.99 -20.41
N LEU A 214 8.80 5.02 -19.63
CA LEU A 214 9.97 5.00 -18.75
C LEU A 214 9.77 3.99 -17.62
N LEU A 215 8.62 4.08 -16.93
CA LEU A 215 8.24 3.15 -15.87
C LEU A 215 8.26 1.70 -16.35
N LEU A 216 7.61 1.41 -17.49
CA LEU A 216 7.53 0.04 -18.00
C LEU A 216 8.91 -0.52 -18.39
N ARG A 217 9.76 0.29 -19.03
CA ARG A 217 11.12 -0.13 -19.37
C ARG A 217 11.93 -0.44 -18.12
N ARG A 218 11.81 0.38 -17.07
CA ARG A 218 12.50 0.11 -15.80
C ARG A 218 11.94 -1.12 -15.09
N ALA A 219 10.61 -1.31 -15.10
CA ALA A 219 9.98 -2.47 -14.50
C ALA A 219 10.51 -3.78 -15.09
N ILE A 220 10.65 -3.85 -16.43
CA ILE A 220 11.21 -5.00 -17.14
C ILE A 220 12.64 -5.29 -16.66
N SER A 221 13.54 -4.29 -16.70
CA SER A 221 14.94 -4.49 -16.31
C SER A 221 15.11 -4.88 -14.83
N VAL A 222 14.26 -4.33 -13.96
CA VAL A 222 14.30 -4.62 -12.52
C VAL A 222 13.80 -6.04 -12.24
N PHE A 223 12.78 -6.51 -12.95
CA PHE A 223 12.31 -7.89 -12.84
C PHE A 223 13.32 -8.89 -13.39
N GLU A 224 13.97 -8.58 -14.52
CA GLU A 224 15.07 -9.38 -15.07
C GLU A 224 16.21 -9.52 -14.06
N PHE A 225 16.58 -8.45 -13.36
CA PHE A 225 17.54 -8.50 -12.26
C PHE A 225 17.07 -9.42 -11.13
N ALA A 226 15.82 -9.26 -10.68
CA ALA A 226 15.25 -10.05 -9.59
C ALA A 226 15.26 -11.56 -9.90
N ASP A 227 14.83 -11.93 -11.10
CA ASP A 227 14.73 -13.31 -11.54
C ASP A 227 16.09 -13.97 -11.83
N LYS A 228 17.04 -13.19 -12.36
CA LYS A 228 18.40 -13.65 -12.66
C LYS A 228 19.24 -13.85 -11.39
N HIS A 229 19.06 -13.00 -10.38
CA HIS A 229 19.82 -13.02 -9.15
C HIS A 229 18.91 -13.37 -7.97
N ARG A 230 18.53 -14.65 -7.88
CA ARG A 230 17.60 -15.13 -6.84
C ARG A 230 18.25 -15.24 -5.46
N GLY A 231 17.66 -14.60 -4.46
CA GLY A 231 18.04 -14.70 -3.06
C GLY A 231 17.34 -13.65 -2.21
N SER A 232 17.11 -13.94 -0.94
CA SER A 232 16.41 -13.01 -0.06
C SER A 232 17.30 -11.82 0.28
N TYR A 233 16.75 -10.61 0.27
CA TYR A 233 17.48 -9.44 0.75
C TYR A 233 17.76 -9.53 2.26
N SER A 234 16.95 -10.31 2.98
CA SER A 234 17.15 -10.58 4.41
C SER A 234 18.34 -11.49 4.68
N ASP A 235 18.86 -12.21 3.68
CA ASP A 235 20.09 -13.01 3.82
C ASP A 235 21.32 -12.10 3.87
N GLY A 236 21.38 -11.11 2.97
CA GLY A 236 22.51 -10.20 2.84
C GLY A 236 22.44 -8.97 3.76
N LEU A 237 21.22 -8.52 4.09
CA LEU A 237 20.97 -7.28 4.83
C LEU A 237 20.24 -7.53 6.16
N ASN A 238 20.32 -8.75 6.73
CA ASN A 238 19.59 -9.14 7.94
C ASN A 238 19.67 -8.09 9.06
N ASN A 239 20.88 -7.66 9.40
CA ASN A 239 21.16 -6.69 10.47
C ASN A 239 20.66 -5.26 10.20
N VAL A 240 20.16 -5.00 8.98
CA VAL A 240 19.65 -3.71 8.53
C VAL A 240 18.12 -3.75 8.42
N VAL A 241 17.59 -4.82 7.82
CA VAL A 241 16.17 -4.90 7.46
C VAL A 241 15.35 -5.64 8.52
N CYS A 242 15.97 -6.53 9.31
CA CYS A 242 15.33 -7.20 10.43
C CYS A 242 15.64 -6.48 11.77
N PRO A 243 14.66 -6.39 12.71
CA PRO A 243 13.31 -6.96 12.70
C PRO A 243 12.26 -5.97 12.15
N PHE A 244 12.63 -5.14 11.18
CA PHE A 244 11.70 -4.23 10.52
C PHE A 244 10.97 -5.01 9.43
N TYR A 245 11.43 -4.96 8.19
CA TYR A 245 10.79 -5.62 7.07
C TYR A 245 11.53 -6.89 6.67
N CYS A 246 11.62 -7.90 7.53
CA CYS A 246 12.17 -9.20 7.09
C CYS A 246 11.32 -9.79 5.96
N SER A 247 11.94 -10.52 5.04
CA SER A 247 11.20 -11.40 4.13
C SER A 247 10.79 -12.65 4.93
N TYR A 248 9.50 -12.78 5.25
CA TYR A 248 8.98 -13.94 5.99
C TYR A 248 8.37 -14.98 5.05
N SER A 249 7.66 -14.55 4.01
CA SER A 249 7.07 -15.44 3.00
C SER A 249 8.06 -15.94 1.94
N GLY A 250 9.27 -15.38 1.89
CA GLY A 250 10.26 -15.63 0.84
C GLY A 250 10.17 -14.59 -0.28
N TYR A 251 10.54 -15.00 -1.49
CA TYR A 251 10.53 -14.14 -2.69
C TYR A 251 9.70 -14.70 -3.85
N GLN A 252 9.11 -15.88 -3.65
CA GLN A 252 8.42 -16.65 -4.67
C GLN A 252 7.15 -15.92 -5.11
N ASP A 253 6.40 -15.38 -4.15
CA ASP A 253 5.19 -14.64 -4.42
C ASP A 253 5.43 -13.33 -5.15
N GLU A 254 6.54 -12.64 -4.90
CA GLU A 254 6.89 -11.40 -5.62
C GLU A 254 7.33 -11.68 -7.04
N LEU A 255 8.03 -12.80 -7.30
CA LEU A 255 8.32 -13.21 -8.68
C LEU A 255 7.02 -13.49 -9.45
N LEU A 256 6.07 -14.20 -8.84
CA LEU A 256 4.77 -14.46 -9.44
C LEU A 256 3.95 -13.17 -9.64
N TRP A 257 3.95 -12.29 -8.62
CA TRP A 257 3.25 -11.00 -8.62
C TRP A 257 3.81 -10.02 -9.63
N GLY A 258 5.14 -9.87 -9.68
CA GLY A 258 5.86 -9.05 -10.64
C GLY A 258 5.61 -9.52 -12.07
N ALA A 259 5.70 -10.84 -12.32
CA ALA A 259 5.37 -11.41 -13.62
C ALA A 259 3.91 -11.16 -14.01
N ALA A 260 2.96 -11.28 -13.09
CA ALA A 260 1.55 -11.02 -13.35
C ALA A 260 1.29 -9.55 -13.74
N TRP A 261 1.93 -8.60 -13.06
CA TRP A 261 1.83 -7.18 -13.42
C TRP A 261 2.51 -6.85 -14.74
N LEU A 262 3.68 -7.42 -14.99
CA LEU A 262 4.38 -7.25 -16.27
C LEU A 262 3.58 -7.86 -17.42
N HIS A 263 3.01 -9.05 -17.26
CA HIS A 263 2.10 -9.62 -18.25
C HIS A 263 0.92 -8.67 -18.55
N ARG A 264 0.27 -8.13 -17.51
CA ARG A 264 -0.81 -7.15 -17.68
C ARG A 264 -0.35 -5.85 -18.36
N ALA A 265 0.87 -5.40 -18.05
CA ALA A 265 1.41 -4.15 -18.55
C ALA A 265 1.91 -4.26 -20.00
N THR A 266 2.68 -5.28 -20.34
CA THR A 266 3.32 -5.44 -21.65
C THR A 266 2.42 -6.15 -22.66
N ARG A 267 1.58 -7.09 -22.20
CA ARG A 267 0.95 -8.13 -23.03
C ARG A 267 1.96 -9.01 -23.78
N ASP A 268 3.20 -9.03 -23.32
CA ASP A 268 4.24 -9.89 -23.86
C ASP A 268 3.94 -11.34 -23.42
N PRO A 269 3.88 -12.31 -24.35
CA PRO A 269 3.62 -13.71 -24.04
C PRO A 269 4.69 -14.34 -23.15
N THR A 270 5.91 -13.81 -23.12
CA THR A 270 7.01 -14.34 -22.28
C THR A 270 6.66 -14.36 -20.79
N TYR A 271 5.99 -13.32 -20.28
CA TYR A 271 5.55 -13.30 -18.88
C TYR A 271 4.42 -14.29 -18.60
N LEU A 272 3.51 -14.50 -19.57
CA LEU A 272 2.48 -15.54 -19.43
C LEU A 272 3.14 -16.93 -19.37
N SER A 273 4.08 -17.21 -20.28
CA SER A 273 4.84 -18.46 -20.24
C SER A 273 5.65 -18.61 -18.96
N TYR A 274 6.23 -17.53 -18.43
CA TYR A 274 6.91 -17.53 -17.13
C TYR A 274 5.96 -17.95 -16.01
N ILE A 275 4.75 -17.38 -15.96
CA ILE A 275 3.72 -17.72 -14.96
C ILE A 275 3.28 -19.18 -15.10
N GLU A 276 3.03 -19.65 -16.31
CA GLU A 276 2.60 -21.03 -16.58
C GLU A 276 3.67 -22.06 -16.20
N VAL A 277 4.95 -21.76 -16.46
CA VAL A 277 6.06 -22.67 -16.18
C VAL A 277 6.45 -22.65 -14.70
N ASN A 278 6.52 -21.47 -14.09
CA ASN A 278 7.05 -21.32 -12.73
C ASN A 278 5.97 -21.27 -11.65
N GLY A 279 4.71 -21.05 -12.01
CA GLY A 279 3.64 -20.74 -11.07
C GLY A 279 3.53 -21.67 -9.89
N GLN A 280 3.54 -22.99 -10.11
CA GLN A 280 3.49 -23.98 -9.03
C GLN A 280 4.71 -23.90 -8.10
N THR A 281 5.92 -23.80 -8.67
CA THR A 281 7.15 -23.64 -7.87
C THR A 281 7.20 -22.30 -7.12
N LEU A 282 6.50 -21.29 -7.62
CA LEU A 282 6.35 -19.98 -7.00
C LEU A 282 5.12 -19.89 -6.07
N GLY A 283 4.58 -21.02 -5.59
CA GLY A 283 3.52 -21.04 -4.59
C GLY A 283 2.13 -20.65 -5.11
N ALA A 284 1.83 -20.85 -6.39
CA ALA A 284 0.50 -20.57 -6.95
C ALA A 284 -0.64 -21.23 -6.16
N ASP A 285 -0.41 -22.37 -5.52
CA ASP A 285 -1.36 -23.15 -4.72
C ASP A 285 -1.14 -23.07 -3.19
N GLU A 286 -0.16 -22.29 -2.71
CA GLU A 286 0.10 -22.01 -1.29
C GLU A 286 -1.18 -21.65 -0.52
N THR A 287 -1.46 -22.26 0.63
CA THR A 287 -2.75 -22.03 1.31
C THR A 287 -2.76 -20.83 2.25
N ASP A 288 -1.61 -20.17 2.44
CA ASP A 288 -1.55 -18.90 3.15
C ASP A 288 -2.39 -17.86 2.41
N ASN A 289 -3.36 -17.32 3.15
CA ASN A 289 -4.34 -16.36 2.67
C ASN A 289 -4.05 -14.94 3.18
N THR A 290 -2.87 -14.71 3.76
CA THR A 290 -2.38 -13.37 4.07
C THR A 290 -2.03 -12.63 2.77
N PHE A 291 -2.28 -11.33 2.78
CA PHE A 291 -1.92 -10.45 1.68
C PHE A 291 -1.42 -9.15 2.25
N GLY A 292 -0.19 -8.76 1.96
CA GLY A 292 0.41 -7.57 2.52
C GLY A 292 1.73 -7.24 1.86
N TRP A 293 2.51 -6.38 2.53
CA TRP A 293 3.81 -5.98 2.02
C TRP A 293 4.80 -7.15 1.89
N ASP A 294 4.58 -8.25 2.62
CA ASP A 294 5.41 -9.46 2.62
C ASP A 294 4.82 -10.55 1.71
N ASN A 295 3.58 -11.02 1.92
CA ASN A 295 2.98 -12.08 1.10
C ASN A 295 2.04 -11.54 -0.01
N LYS A 296 2.26 -11.90 -1.28
CA LYS A 296 1.50 -11.46 -2.47
C LYS A 296 0.73 -12.59 -3.15
N HIS A 297 0.81 -13.83 -2.68
CA HIS A 297 0.20 -14.99 -3.35
C HIS A 297 -1.28 -14.78 -3.67
N VAL A 298 -2.06 -14.31 -2.70
CA VAL A 298 -3.49 -14.06 -2.89
C VAL A 298 -3.75 -12.95 -3.92
N GLY A 299 -2.96 -11.87 -3.85
CA GLY A 299 -3.01 -10.78 -4.84
C GLY A 299 -2.75 -11.27 -6.25
N ALA A 300 -1.70 -12.07 -6.44
CA ALA A 300 -1.35 -12.65 -7.73
C ALA A 300 -2.46 -13.57 -8.27
N ARG A 301 -3.04 -14.45 -7.44
CA ARG A 301 -4.16 -15.32 -7.84
C ARG A 301 -5.38 -14.53 -8.29
N ILE A 302 -5.76 -13.50 -7.54
CA ILE A 302 -6.89 -12.63 -7.90
C ILE A 302 -6.60 -11.90 -9.21
N LEU A 303 -5.39 -11.36 -9.39
CA LEU A 303 -4.98 -10.68 -10.62
C LEU A 303 -5.01 -11.60 -11.84
N LEU A 304 -4.48 -12.82 -11.72
CA LEU A 304 -4.41 -13.82 -12.80
C LEU A 304 -5.76 -14.48 -13.10
N SER A 305 -6.58 -14.75 -12.08
CA SER A 305 -7.95 -15.23 -12.27
C SER A 305 -8.80 -14.23 -13.06
N LYS A 306 -8.56 -12.93 -12.90
CA LYS A 306 -9.21 -11.90 -13.72
C LYS A 306 -8.79 -11.98 -15.19
N ALA A 307 -7.52 -12.29 -15.49
CA ALA A 307 -7.08 -12.54 -16.86
C ALA A 307 -7.79 -13.77 -17.47
N PHE A 308 -7.95 -14.84 -16.70
CA PHE A 308 -8.76 -16.00 -17.11
C PHE A 308 -10.22 -15.62 -17.39
N LEU A 309 -10.89 -14.95 -16.45
CA LEU A 309 -12.33 -14.66 -16.51
C LEU A 309 -12.70 -13.59 -17.55
N VAL A 310 -11.91 -12.52 -17.67
CA VAL A 310 -12.24 -11.36 -18.52
C VAL A 310 -11.53 -11.40 -19.85
N GLN A 311 -10.26 -11.80 -19.84
CA GLN A 311 -9.41 -11.80 -21.04
C GLN A 311 -9.38 -13.19 -21.69
N ASN A 312 -10.09 -14.16 -21.12
CA ASN A 312 -10.28 -15.51 -21.66
C ASN A 312 -8.96 -16.29 -21.85
N VAL A 313 -7.95 -16.01 -21.01
CA VAL A 313 -6.65 -16.70 -21.02
C VAL A 313 -6.80 -18.07 -20.34
N LYS A 314 -7.15 -19.10 -21.12
CA LYS A 314 -7.58 -20.41 -20.61
C LYS A 314 -6.54 -21.16 -19.79
N SER A 315 -5.26 -20.96 -20.05
CA SER A 315 -4.16 -21.59 -19.32
C SER A 315 -4.14 -21.22 -17.83
N LEU A 316 -4.65 -20.04 -17.47
CA LEU A 316 -4.70 -19.56 -16.08
C LEU A 316 -5.91 -20.11 -15.27
N HIS A 317 -6.49 -21.23 -15.68
CA HIS A 317 -7.69 -21.78 -15.02
C HIS A 317 -7.45 -22.17 -13.55
N ASP A 318 -6.26 -22.65 -13.20
CA ASP A 318 -5.90 -23.04 -11.82
C ASP A 318 -5.93 -21.84 -10.88
N TYR A 319 -5.47 -20.66 -11.34
CA TYR A 319 -5.53 -19.42 -10.56
C TYR A 319 -6.96 -18.99 -10.23
N LYS A 320 -7.94 -19.30 -11.09
CA LYS A 320 -9.35 -19.12 -10.75
C LYS A 320 -9.76 -20.05 -9.60
N GLY A 321 -9.35 -21.31 -9.64
CA GLY A 321 -9.58 -22.25 -8.54
C GLY A 321 -8.96 -21.78 -7.22
N HIS A 322 -7.71 -21.31 -7.24
CA HIS A 322 -7.04 -20.76 -6.06
C HIS A 322 -7.72 -19.49 -5.53
N ALA A 323 -8.16 -18.59 -6.42
CA ALA A 323 -8.91 -17.41 -6.03
C ALA A 323 -10.27 -17.75 -5.39
N ASP A 324 -10.99 -18.75 -5.93
CA ASP A 324 -12.24 -19.23 -5.35
C ASP A 324 -12.04 -19.79 -3.93
N ASN A 325 -10.97 -20.56 -3.72
CA ASN A 325 -10.62 -21.11 -2.40
C ASN A 325 -10.38 -19.99 -1.37
N PHE A 326 -9.70 -18.92 -1.77
CA PHE A 326 -9.52 -17.74 -0.93
C PHE A 326 -10.85 -17.01 -0.62
N ILE A 327 -11.67 -16.77 -1.64
CA ILE A 327 -13.00 -16.16 -1.46
C ILE A 327 -13.85 -16.98 -0.48
N CYS A 328 -13.75 -18.30 -0.58
CA CYS A 328 -14.40 -19.24 0.30
C CYS A 328 -13.89 -19.15 1.75
N SER A 329 -12.57 -19.10 1.96
CA SER A 329 -11.99 -18.99 3.31
C SER A 329 -12.38 -17.67 3.99
N LEU A 330 -12.43 -16.56 3.24
CA LEU A 330 -12.97 -15.28 3.71
C LEU A 330 -14.43 -15.40 4.16
N TYR A 331 -15.29 -16.00 3.34
CA TYR A 331 -16.70 -16.14 3.67
C TYR A 331 -16.91 -16.94 4.97
N LEU A 332 -16.18 -18.05 5.13
CA LEU A 332 -16.26 -18.88 6.33
C LEU A 332 -15.83 -18.12 7.58
N SER A 333 -14.75 -17.33 7.53
CA SER A 333 -14.29 -16.54 8.68
C SER A 333 -15.33 -15.51 9.13
N PHE A 334 -15.98 -14.80 8.19
CA PHE A 334 -17.01 -13.81 8.51
C PHE A 334 -18.35 -14.40 8.90
N SER A 335 -18.66 -15.62 8.45
CA SER A 335 -19.92 -16.28 8.76
C SER A 335 -19.89 -17.02 10.10
N LYS A 336 -18.71 -17.16 10.74
CA LYS A 336 -18.47 -18.00 11.92
C LYS A 336 -18.93 -19.47 11.72
N GLN A 337 -18.95 -19.94 10.47
CA GLN A 337 -19.34 -21.30 10.11
C GLN A 337 -18.13 -22.09 9.60
N THR A 338 -18.05 -23.37 9.96
CA THR A 338 -17.05 -24.32 9.45
C THR A 338 -17.74 -25.27 8.48
N VAL A 339 -17.71 -24.99 7.17
CA VAL A 339 -18.28 -25.86 6.13
C VAL A 339 -17.35 -25.90 4.92
N SER A 340 -17.22 -27.07 4.28
CA SER A 340 -16.48 -27.21 3.03
C SER A 340 -17.14 -26.41 1.91
N CYS A 341 -16.37 -25.63 1.16
CA CYS A 341 -16.88 -24.71 0.15
C CYS A 341 -17.25 -25.41 -1.18
N GLY A 342 -18.08 -26.45 -1.07
CA GLY A 342 -18.65 -27.26 -2.16
C GLY A 342 -20.18 -27.28 -2.08
N GLY A 343 -20.80 -26.09 -2.04
CA GLY A 343 -22.26 -25.94 -1.97
C GLY A 343 -22.77 -24.53 -1.63
N VAL A 344 -21.90 -23.63 -1.13
CA VAL A 344 -22.25 -22.23 -0.83
C VAL A 344 -21.93 -21.35 -2.03
N SER A 345 -22.93 -20.67 -2.59
CA SER A 345 -22.72 -19.66 -3.64
C SER A 345 -22.39 -18.30 -3.01
N VAL A 346 -21.13 -17.87 -3.12
CA VAL A 346 -20.69 -16.54 -2.71
C VAL A 346 -20.94 -15.55 -3.84
N THR A 347 -21.90 -14.64 -3.65
CA THR A 347 -22.24 -13.65 -4.68
C THR A 347 -21.38 -12.40 -4.59
N PRO A 348 -21.18 -11.65 -5.70
CA PRO A 348 -20.50 -10.36 -5.65
C PRO A 348 -21.12 -9.38 -4.66
N GLN A 349 -22.45 -9.39 -4.49
CA GLN A 349 -23.17 -8.59 -3.50
C GLN A 349 -22.75 -8.95 -2.08
N LYS A 350 -22.58 -10.25 -1.78
CA LYS A 350 -22.15 -10.71 -0.46
C LYS A 350 -20.72 -10.28 -0.15
N LEU A 351 -19.81 -10.40 -1.11
CA LEU A 351 -18.43 -9.94 -0.95
C LEU A 351 -18.36 -8.43 -0.72
N ARG A 352 -19.07 -7.65 -1.54
CA ARG A 352 -19.15 -6.19 -1.33
C ARG A 352 -19.72 -5.81 0.02
N SER A 353 -20.72 -6.54 0.52
CA SER A 353 -21.27 -6.32 1.86
C SER A 353 -20.23 -6.63 2.96
N ILE A 354 -19.45 -7.70 2.82
CA ILE A 354 -18.35 -8.01 3.73
C ILE A 354 -17.34 -6.87 3.74
N ALA A 355 -16.83 -6.45 2.58
CA ALA A 355 -15.85 -5.37 2.49
C ALA A 355 -16.41 -4.04 3.04
N LYS A 356 -17.65 -3.68 2.72
CA LYS A 356 -18.30 -2.48 3.27
C LYS A 356 -18.29 -2.50 4.80
N ARG A 357 -18.73 -3.59 5.44
CA ARG A 357 -18.74 -3.68 6.91
C ARG A 357 -17.37 -3.47 7.53
N GLN A 358 -16.31 -3.94 6.88
CA GLN A 358 -14.95 -3.70 7.39
C GLN A 358 -14.55 -2.23 7.25
N VAL A 359 -14.94 -1.55 6.15
CA VAL A 359 -14.68 -0.11 5.99
C VAL A 359 -15.52 0.69 7.00
N ASP A 360 -16.78 0.33 7.20
CA ASP A 360 -17.63 0.98 8.19
C ASP A 360 -17.07 0.80 9.61
N TYR A 361 -16.61 -0.41 9.95
CA TYR A 361 -15.93 -0.68 11.23
C TYR A 361 -14.72 0.23 11.42
N LEU A 362 -13.87 0.38 10.38
CA LEU A 362 -12.75 1.32 10.39
C LEU A 362 -13.20 2.77 10.61
N LEU A 363 -14.32 3.16 10.00
CA LEU A 363 -14.84 4.53 10.04
C LEU A 363 -15.75 4.84 11.25
N GLY A 364 -15.94 3.88 12.16
CA GLY A 364 -16.61 4.10 13.44
C GLY A 364 -17.79 3.18 13.77
N GLU A 365 -18.23 2.28 12.86
CA GLU A 365 -19.21 1.23 13.17
C GLU A 365 -18.54 0.06 13.92
N ASN A 366 -17.95 0.36 15.07
CA ASN A 366 -17.30 -0.59 15.97
C ASN A 366 -17.78 -0.39 17.42
N PRO A 367 -17.52 -1.34 18.34
CA PRO A 367 -18.01 -1.26 19.73
C PRO A 367 -17.55 -0.01 20.50
N MET A 368 -16.45 0.62 20.10
CA MET A 368 -15.94 1.85 20.71
C MET A 368 -16.55 3.13 20.12
N GLY A 369 -17.22 3.04 18.97
CA GLY A 369 -17.76 4.21 18.26
C GLY A 369 -16.69 5.21 17.82
N ILE A 370 -15.43 4.76 17.64
CA ILE A 370 -14.29 5.58 17.24
C ILE A 370 -13.88 5.27 15.80
N SER A 371 -13.66 6.29 14.98
CA SER A 371 -13.01 6.11 13.67
C SER A 371 -11.54 5.82 13.87
N TYR A 372 -11.00 4.77 13.27
CA TYR A 372 -9.54 4.51 13.23
C TYR A 372 -8.81 5.33 12.16
N MET A 373 -9.50 6.22 11.46
CA MET A 373 -8.92 7.21 10.56
C MET A 373 -8.84 8.58 11.23
N VAL A 374 -7.63 9.13 11.35
CA VAL A 374 -7.36 10.45 11.93
C VAL A 374 -8.10 11.55 11.18
N GLY A 375 -8.85 12.38 11.92
CA GLY A 375 -9.61 13.52 11.38
C GLY A 375 -10.91 13.14 10.67
N TYR A 376 -11.35 11.87 10.73
CA TYR A 376 -12.64 11.44 10.21
C TYR A 376 -13.64 11.14 11.35
N GLY A 377 -14.87 11.62 11.22
CA GLY A 377 -15.89 11.48 12.26
C GLY A 377 -15.68 12.41 13.46
N ALA A 378 -16.51 12.24 14.50
CA ALA A 378 -16.47 13.06 15.71
C ALA A 378 -15.44 12.56 16.75
N HIS A 379 -15.11 11.27 16.69
CA HIS A 379 -14.16 10.61 17.58
C HIS A 379 -13.15 9.84 16.73
N PHE A 380 -11.86 10.17 16.86
CA PHE A 380 -10.75 9.55 16.12
C PHE A 380 -9.46 9.60 16.97
N PRO A 381 -8.42 8.79 16.64
CA PRO A 381 -7.14 8.83 17.32
C PRO A 381 -6.49 10.22 17.27
N GLU A 382 -6.12 10.74 18.43
CA GLU A 382 -5.45 12.04 18.54
C GLU A 382 -3.96 11.88 18.87
N ARG A 383 -3.52 10.67 19.26
CA ARG A 383 -2.17 10.39 19.77
C ARG A 383 -1.49 9.29 18.97
N VAL A 384 -1.46 9.44 17.65
CA VAL A 384 -0.80 8.46 16.75
C VAL A 384 0.72 8.45 16.91
N HIS A 385 1.32 7.26 16.82
CA HIS A 385 2.78 7.03 16.89
C HIS A 385 3.44 7.58 15.63
N HIS A 386 3.64 8.90 15.56
CA HIS A 386 4.19 9.55 14.36
C HIS A 386 4.97 10.82 14.71
N ARG A 387 6.27 10.84 14.38
CA ARG A 387 7.21 11.92 14.76
C ARG A 387 6.79 13.30 14.26
N GLY A 388 6.59 13.44 12.95
CA GLY A 388 6.20 14.73 12.35
C GLY A 388 4.81 15.25 12.81
N SER A 389 3.95 14.35 13.31
CA SER A 389 2.60 14.70 13.76
C SER A 389 2.61 15.14 15.23
N SER A 390 3.40 14.44 16.04
CA SER A 390 3.51 14.64 17.49
C SER A 390 4.35 15.87 17.87
N LEU A 391 5.31 16.28 17.05
CA LEU A 391 6.18 17.44 17.35
C LEU A 391 5.64 18.74 16.73
N PRO A 392 5.80 19.90 17.38
CA PRO A 392 5.39 21.19 16.81
C PRO A 392 6.05 21.43 15.45
N SER A 393 5.28 21.79 14.42
CA SER A 393 5.82 22.09 13.10
C SER A 393 6.91 23.17 13.12
N VAL A 394 7.75 23.22 12.08
CA VAL A 394 8.77 24.28 11.90
C VAL A 394 8.14 25.68 11.92
N ALA A 395 6.91 25.83 11.42
CA ALA A 395 6.21 27.11 11.45
C ALA A 395 5.86 27.57 12.87
N SER A 396 5.47 26.63 13.74
CA SER A 396 5.12 26.91 15.14
C SER A 396 6.34 26.95 16.08
N HIS A 397 7.40 26.24 15.74
CA HIS A 397 8.63 26.14 16.53
C HIS A 397 9.85 26.14 15.58
N PRO A 398 10.36 27.30 15.15
CA PRO A 398 11.40 27.37 14.12
C PRO A 398 12.76 26.80 14.51
N ALA A 399 13.06 26.73 15.82
CA ALA A 399 14.31 26.12 16.29
C ALA A 399 14.30 24.60 16.03
N PRO A 400 15.45 23.98 15.71
CA PRO A 400 15.55 22.54 15.59
C PRO A 400 15.22 21.82 16.90
N ILE A 401 14.52 20.69 16.81
CA ILE A 401 14.23 19.80 17.93
C ILE A 401 15.18 18.60 17.82
N GLY A 402 16.19 18.57 18.69
CA GLY A 402 17.18 17.48 18.65
C GLY A 402 16.63 16.13 19.09
N CYS A 403 17.17 15.06 18.50
CA CYS A 403 16.89 13.63 18.71
C CYS A 403 16.26 13.23 20.06
N SER A 404 16.91 13.50 21.20
CA SER A 404 16.41 13.04 22.50
C SER A 404 15.27 13.88 23.08
N THR A 405 15.12 15.12 22.63
CA THR A 405 14.18 16.09 23.21
C THR A 405 12.73 15.68 22.95
N GLY A 406 12.45 15.12 21.77
CA GLY A 406 11.08 14.75 21.43
C GLY A 406 10.54 13.51 22.15
N PHE A 407 11.38 12.71 22.82
CA PHE A 407 10.88 11.56 23.60
C PHE A 407 9.98 11.99 24.77
N ALA A 408 10.14 13.21 25.29
CA ALA A 408 9.20 13.76 26.27
C ALA A 408 7.77 13.85 25.71
N VAL A 409 7.64 14.05 24.40
CA VAL A 409 6.34 14.06 23.71
C VAL A 409 5.82 12.63 23.50
N LEU A 410 6.68 11.63 23.27
CA LEU A 410 6.25 10.24 23.07
C LEU A 410 5.30 9.77 24.19
N GLY A 411 5.67 10.00 25.46
CA GLY A 411 4.87 9.61 26.64
C GLY A 411 3.80 10.62 27.07
N SER A 412 3.61 11.73 26.36
CA SER A 412 2.65 12.78 26.75
C SER A 412 1.20 12.37 26.47
N SER A 413 0.29 12.73 27.37
CA SER A 413 -1.17 12.58 27.19
C SER A 413 -1.80 13.66 26.30
N ALA A 414 -1.05 14.70 25.93
CA ALA A 414 -1.55 15.72 25.00
C ALA A 414 -1.76 15.12 23.59
N PRO A 415 -2.76 15.59 22.84
CA PRO A 415 -2.94 15.20 21.45
C PRO A 415 -1.75 15.65 20.58
N ASN A 416 -1.56 15.02 19.43
CA ASN A 416 -0.57 15.45 18.45
C ASN A 416 -0.92 16.86 17.94
N PRO A 417 0.02 17.83 17.97
CA PRO A 417 -0.25 19.21 17.55
C PRO A 417 -0.55 19.34 16.05
N ASN A 418 -0.07 18.40 15.22
CA ASN A 418 -0.38 18.37 13.80
C ASN A 418 -1.23 17.13 13.49
N LEU A 419 -2.48 17.33 13.07
CA LEU A 419 -3.33 16.21 12.64
C LEU A 419 -2.77 15.60 11.35
N LEU A 420 -2.41 14.32 11.41
CA LEU A 420 -2.04 13.52 10.24
C LEU A 420 -3.31 13.02 9.55
N ILE A 421 -4.04 13.96 8.94
CA ILE A 421 -5.38 13.71 8.40
C ILE A 421 -5.37 12.54 7.43
N GLY A 422 -6.28 11.59 7.65
CA GLY A 422 -6.47 10.41 6.82
C GLY A 422 -5.60 9.22 7.17
N ALA A 423 -4.63 9.36 8.09
CA ALA A 423 -3.88 8.21 8.58
C ALA A 423 -4.81 7.18 9.21
N VAL A 424 -4.65 5.93 8.81
CA VAL A 424 -5.30 4.78 9.46
C VAL A 424 -4.28 4.15 10.40
N VAL A 425 -4.66 3.97 11.66
CA VAL A 425 -3.80 3.34 12.67
C VAL A 425 -3.91 1.81 12.63
N GLY A 426 -3.02 1.10 13.34
CA GLY A 426 -3.09 -0.36 13.50
C GLY A 426 -4.46 -0.87 13.96
N GLY A 427 -5.15 -0.10 14.80
CA GLY A 427 -6.53 -0.34 15.20
C GLY A 427 -6.65 -1.01 16.57
N PRO A 428 -7.77 -1.68 16.86
CA PRO A 428 -8.03 -2.25 18.17
C PRO A 428 -7.36 -3.61 18.38
N ASP A 429 -7.26 -4.00 19.65
CA ASP A 429 -6.89 -5.34 20.07
C ASP A 429 -7.97 -6.39 19.71
N ALA A 430 -7.70 -7.66 20.01
CA ALA A 430 -8.58 -8.78 19.68
C ALA A 430 -9.97 -8.74 20.35
N ILE A 431 -10.20 -7.82 21.30
CA ILE A 431 -11.48 -7.63 21.99
C ILE A 431 -12.03 -6.20 21.81
N ASP A 432 -11.71 -5.58 20.67
CA ASP A 432 -12.21 -4.28 20.24
C ASP A 432 -11.76 -3.08 21.11
N ARG A 433 -10.67 -3.20 21.89
CA ARG A 433 -10.16 -2.07 22.69
C ARG A 433 -9.05 -1.32 21.96
N PHE A 434 -9.09 0.01 22.06
CA PHE A 434 -8.10 0.90 21.48
C PHE A 434 -7.72 2.00 22.49
N PRO A 435 -6.49 2.00 23.03
CA PRO A 435 -6.11 2.92 24.10
C PRO A 435 -5.74 4.34 23.64
N ASP A 436 -5.57 4.55 22.32
CA ASP A 436 -5.08 5.80 21.72
C ASP A 436 -3.77 6.29 22.40
N GLN A 437 -2.74 5.45 22.45
CA GLN A 437 -1.49 5.81 23.13
C GLN A 437 -0.36 5.93 22.12
N ARG A 438 0.30 7.10 22.09
CA ARG A 438 1.42 7.34 21.16
C ARG A 438 2.57 6.37 21.35
N SER A 439 2.82 5.88 22.56
CA SER A 439 3.85 4.86 22.83
C SER A 439 3.44 3.44 22.39
N ASP A 440 2.15 3.21 22.17
CA ASP A 440 1.59 1.94 21.71
C ASP A 440 1.60 1.89 20.18
N TYR A 441 2.77 1.61 19.62
CA TYR A 441 2.98 1.57 18.18
C TYR A 441 2.13 0.48 17.50
N GLU A 442 1.90 -0.66 18.16
CA GLU A 442 1.11 -1.77 17.61
C GLU A 442 -0.30 -1.31 17.17
N HIS A 443 -0.94 -0.49 18.00
CA HIS A 443 -2.30 -0.03 17.75
C HIS A 443 -2.34 1.36 17.10
N SER A 444 -1.38 2.24 17.40
CA SER A 444 -1.46 3.67 17.08
C SER A 444 -0.54 4.13 15.95
N GLU A 445 0.30 3.25 15.38
CA GLU A 445 1.17 3.58 14.25
C GLU A 445 0.44 3.48 12.91
N PRO A 446 0.42 4.55 12.10
CA PRO A 446 0.01 4.48 10.72
C PRO A 446 1.18 4.14 9.80
N ALA A 447 0.91 3.44 8.70
CA ALA A 447 1.91 3.13 7.68
C ALA A 447 1.37 3.35 6.27
N THR A 448 2.27 3.61 5.33
CA THR A 448 1.92 3.86 3.92
C THR A 448 1.10 2.73 3.28
N TYR A 449 1.47 1.48 3.53
CA TYR A 449 0.82 0.29 2.96
C TYR A 449 -0.52 -0.05 3.63
N ILE A 450 -0.81 0.46 4.83
CA ILE A 450 -2.12 0.34 5.50
C ILE A 450 -3.16 1.16 4.74
N ASN A 451 -2.80 2.39 4.37
CA ASN A 451 -3.70 3.33 3.69
C ASN A 451 -3.88 3.05 2.19
N ALA A 452 -2.84 2.55 1.52
CA ALA A 452 -2.84 2.36 0.06
C ALA A 452 -4.02 1.53 -0.48
N PRO A 453 -4.37 0.35 0.10
CA PRO A 453 -5.49 -0.43 -0.38
C PRO A 453 -6.87 0.21 -0.12
N LEU A 454 -6.97 1.02 0.94
CA LEU A 454 -8.23 1.64 1.34
C LEU A 454 -8.73 2.68 0.31
N VAL A 455 -7.82 3.33 -0.41
CA VAL A 455 -8.14 4.32 -1.46
C VAL A 455 -9.10 3.73 -2.51
N GLY A 456 -8.84 2.50 -2.99
CA GLY A 456 -9.69 1.84 -3.97
C GLY A 456 -11.07 1.49 -3.41
N ALA A 457 -11.12 0.94 -2.19
CA ALA A 457 -12.36 0.57 -1.53
C ALA A 457 -13.26 1.80 -1.27
N LEU A 458 -12.69 2.90 -0.79
CA LEU A 458 -13.41 4.15 -0.56
C LEU A 458 -13.92 4.78 -1.85
N ALA A 459 -13.14 4.74 -2.94
CA ALA A 459 -13.61 5.20 -4.25
C ALA A 459 -14.81 4.39 -4.75
N TYR A 460 -14.78 3.07 -4.60
CA TYR A 460 -15.90 2.20 -4.94
C TYR A 460 -17.16 2.53 -4.11
N LEU A 461 -17.01 2.64 -2.79
CA LEU A 461 -18.12 2.90 -1.88
C LEU A 461 -18.71 4.29 -2.10
N ALA A 462 -17.87 5.32 -2.19
CA ALA A 462 -18.32 6.69 -2.45
C ALA A 462 -19.16 6.77 -3.73
N HIS A 463 -18.72 6.13 -4.82
CA HIS A 463 -19.50 6.08 -6.05
C HIS A 463 -20.79 5.26 -5.92
N SER A 464 -20.72 4.06 -5.33
CA SER A 464 -21.87 3.14 -5.21
C SER A 464 -23.02 3.75 -4.41
N TYR A 465 -22.70 4.61 -3.44
CA TYR A 465 -23.62 5.31 -2.57
C TYR A 465 -23.90 6.76 -3.00
N GLY A 466 -23.60 7.13 -4.26
CA GLY A 466 -23.99 8.41 -4.85
C GLY A 466 -23.24 9.64 -4.32
N GLN A 467 -22.06 9.45 -3.74
CA GLN A 467 -21.23 10.53 -3.19
C GLN A 467 -20.22 11.09 -4.21
N LEU A 468 -20.01 10.42 -5.35
CA LEU A 468 -19.09 10.81 -6.44
C LEU A 468 -19.74 10.78 -7.83
#